data_AF-A0A959CQJ9-F1
#
_entry.id   AF-A0A959CQJ9-F1
#
_cell.length_a   1.000
_cell.length_b   1.000
_cell.length_c   1.000
_cell.angle_alpha   90.00
_cell.angle_beta   90.00
_cell.angle_gamma   90.00
#
_symmetry.space_group_name_H-M   'P 1'
#
loop_
_entity.id
_entity.type
_entity.pdbx_description
1 polymer ?
#
loop_
_entity_poly.entity_id
_entity_poly.type
_entity_poly.pdbx_seq_one_letter_code
_entity_poly.pdbx_strand_id
1 'polypeptide(L)'
;MRFLLLFILFLFSQAVPAQTNRPEHYDKPYVILISCDGLRYDYVGRFRPPNLLKFIEEGAQAFSMISSFPAKTFPNHYTIATGLYPENHGLVDNTFYDPQRKEFYRTGNRKAVE
;
A
#
# COMPACT_ATOMS: atom_id res chain seq x y z
N MET A 1 -38.06 23.43 18.92
CA MET A 1 -37.36 22.46 19.79
C MET A 1 -36.72 21.29 19.04
N ARG A 2 -37.34 20.73 17.98
CA ARG A 2 -36.79 19.63 17.19
C ARG A 2 -35.46 19.95 16.46
N PHE A 3 -35.30 21.19 15.99
CA PHE A 3 -34.06 21.66 15.37
C PHE A 3 -32.91 21.86 16.37
N LEU A 4 -33.20 22.19 17.63
CA LEU A 4 -32.20 22.36 18.68
C LEU A 4 -31.61 21.01 19.12
N LEU A 5 -32.46 19.98 19.23
CA LEU A 5 -32.06 18.60 19.51
C LEU A 5 -31.18 18.01 18.39
N LEU A 6 -31.52 18.27 17.11
CA LEU A 6 -30.70 17.85 15.98
C LEU A 6 -29.34 18.55 15.93
N PHE A 7 -29.28 19.83 16.35
CA PHE A 7 -28.02 20.59 16.41
C PHE A 7 -27.10 20.09 17.53
N ILE A 8 -27.65 19.71 18.69
CA ILE A 8 -26.89 19.13 19.81
C ILE A 8 -26.34 17.73 19.46
N LEU A 9 -27.12 16.90 18.77
CA LEU A 9 -26.66 15.60 18.25
C LEU A 9 -25.54 15.74 17.21
N PHE A 10 -25.58 16.79 16.39
CA PHE A 10 -24.51 17.08 15.41
C PHE A 10 -23.20 17.51 16.09
N LEU A 11 -23.26 18.25 17.20
CA LEU A 11 -22.08 18.65 17.98
C LEU A 11 -21.42 17.48 18.73
N PHE A 12 -22.19 16.48 19.16
CA PHE A 12 -21.65 15.27 19.81
C PHE A 12 -21.04 14.25 18.83
N SER A 13 -21.37 14.33 17.54
CA SER A 13 -20.85 13.41 16.50
C SER A 13 -19.43 13.76 16.01
N GLN A 14 -18.84 14.86 16.47
CA GLN A 14 -17.53 15.36 16.01
C GLN A 14 -16.35 14.95 16.91
N ALA A 15 -16.59 14.22 18.00
CA ALA A 15 -15.54 13.76 18.91
C ALA A 15 -15.09 12.32 18.57
N VAL A 16 -14.62 12.11 17.35
CA VAL A 16 -13.77 10.94 17.07
C VAL A 16 -12.37 11.33 17.56
N PRO A 17 -11.85 10.75 18.66
CA PRO A 17 -10.48 11.03 19.06
C PRO A 17 -9.57 10.67 17.89
N ALA A 18 -8.74 11.63 17.46
CA ALA A 18 -7.69 11.35 16.50
C ALA A 18 -6.88 10.17 17.04
N GLN A 19 -6.69 9.15 16.20
CA GLN A 19 -5.93 7.97 16.58
C GLN A 19 -4.48 8.41 16.85
N THR A 20 -4.10 8.48 18.13
CA THR A 20 -2.73 8.79 18.54
C THR A 20 -1.88 7.53 18.50
N ASN A 21 -0.59 7.69 18.20
CA ASN A 21 0.34 6.55 18.27
C ASN A 21 0.43 6.06 19.72
N ARG A 22 0.64 4.76 19.89
CA ARG A 22 0.86 4.20 21.24
C ARG A 22 2.13 4.82 21.84
N PRO A 23 2.17 5.10 23.16
CA PRO A 23 3.32 5.73 23.81
C PRO A 23 4.65 4.99 23.55
N GLU A 24 4.60 3.66 23.44
CA GLU A 24 5.74 2.78 23.13
C GLU A 24 6.40 2.99 21.75
N HIS A 25 5.81 3.83 20.89
CA HIS A 25 6.32 4.17 19.55
C HIS A 25 6.86 5.60 19.44
N TYR A 26 6.69 6.46 20.46
CA TYR A 26 7.07 7.87 20.35
C TYR A 26 8.57 8.10 20.12
N ASP A 27 9.42 7.26 20.72
CA ASP A 27 10.87 7.38 20.63
C ASP A 27 11.50 6.50 19.53
N LYS A 28 10.68 5.87 18.69
CA LYS A 28 11.15 4.96 17.62
C LYS A 28 11.09 5.66 16.26
N PRO A 29 12.08 5.44 15.38
CA PRO A 29 11.99 5.94 14.01
C PRO A 29 10.81 5.29 13.28
N TYR A 30 10.07 6.09 12.52
CA TYR A 30 9.00 5.59 11.67
C TYR A 30 9.56 5.03 10.37
N VAL A 31 8.99 3.91 9.93
CA VAL A 31 9.25 3.35 8.60
C VAL A 31 8.07 3.71 7.71
N ILE A 32 8.35 4.37 6.59
CA ILE A 32 7.35 4.70 5.57
C ILE A 32 7.73 3.92 4.30
N LEU A 33 6.86 3.02 3.87
CA LEU A 33 7.00 2.32 2.59
C LEU A 33 6.23 3.09 1.52
N ILE A 34 6.95 3.69 0.57
CA ILE A 34 6.37 4.38 -0.59
C ILE A 34 6.50 3.45 -1.80
N SER A 35 5.36 2.96 -2.32
CA SER A 35 5.33 2.20 -3.56
C SER A 35 4.86 3.10 -4.72
N CYS A 36 5.65 3.13 -5.79
CA CYS A 36 5.29 3.81 -7.04
C CYS A 36 5.06 2.74 -8.13
N ASP A 37 3.80 2.42 -8.41
CA ASP A 37 3.47 1.39 -9.40
C ASP A 37 4.00 1.75 -10.79
N GLY A 38 4.59 0.77 -11.47
CA GLY A 38 5.16 0.94 -12.81
C GLY A 38 6.41 1.84 -12.89
N LEU A 39 7.03 2.22 -11.76
CA LEU A 39 8.29 2.99 -11.78
C LEU A 39 9.47 2.09 -12.19
N ARG A 40 9.77 2.06 -13.48
CA ARG A 40 10.90 1.29 -14.03
C ARG A 40 12.24 1.86 -13.56
N TYR A 41 13.25 0.99 -13.39
CA TYR A 41 14.55 1.33 -12.81
C TYR A 41 15.27 2.52 -13.47
N ASP A 42 15.07 2.75 -14.77
CA ASP A 42 15.72 3.81 -15.55
C ASP A 42 14.93 5.14 -15.59
N TYR A 43 13.71 5.18 -15.05
CA TYR A 43 12.84 6.36 -15.16
C TYR A 43 13.37 7.57 -14.39
N VAL A 44 13.98 7.37 -13.23
CA VAL A 44 14.58 8.48 -12.47
C VAL A 44 15.73 9.10 -13.27
N GLY A 45 16.59 8.29 -13.90
CA GLY A 45 17.66 8.79 -14.75
C GLY A 45 17.16 9.50 -16.01
N ARG A 46 16.10 8.98 -16.64
CA ARG A 46 15.51 9.54 -17.87
C ARG A 46 14.75 10.84 -17.67
N PHE A 47 13.91 10.91 -16.63
CA PHE A 47 12.98 12.03 -16.43
C PHE A 47 13.44 13.01 -15.36
N ARG A 48 14.45 12.64 -14.56
CA ARG A 48 15.11 13.51 -13.58
C ARG A 48 14.14 14.23 -12.61
N PRO A 49 13.20 13.52 -11.96
CA PRO A 49 12.27 14.13 -11.01
C PRO A 49 13.04 14.71 -9.80
N PRO A 50 12.93 16.04 -9.52
CA PRO A 50 13.84 16.72 -8.60
C PRO A 50 13.78 16.19 -7.16
N ASN A 51 12.58 15.84 -6.67
CA ASN A 51 12.41 15.36 -5.30
C ASN A 51 12.99 13.95 -5.10
N LEU A 52 12.86 13.06 -6.10
CA LEU A 52 13.46 11.73 -6.02
C LEU A 52 14.98 11.79 -6.19
N LEU A 53 15.49 12.67 -7.05
CA LEU A 53 16.93 12.89 -7.20
C LEU A 53 17.55 13.34 -5.86
N LYS A 54 16.95 14.35 -5.22
CA LYS A 54 17.39 14.81 -3.90
C LYS A 54 17.34 13.68 -2.86
N PHE A 55 16.27 12.89 -2.85
CA PHE A 55 16.12 11.76 -1.93
C PHE A 55 17.21 10.69 -2.12
N ILE A 56 17.61 10.44 -3.37
CA ILE A 56 18.69 9.51 -3.71
C ILE A 56 20.05 10.08 -3.30
N GLU A 57 20.31 11.37 -3.58
CA GLU A 57 21.57 12.05 -3.24
C GLU A 57 21.85 12.05 -1.74
N GLU A 58 20.80 12.19 -0.92
CA GLU A 58 20.89 12.18 0.55
C GLU A 58 20.74 10.76 1.15
N GLY A 59 20.54 9.74 0.31
CA GLY A 59 20.14 8.39 0.72
C GLY A 59 20.95 7.27 0.09
N ALA A 60 20.30 6.11 -0.10
CA ALA A 60 20.90 4.93 -0.71
C ALA A 60 20.03 4.45 -1.88
N GLN A 61 20.69 3.98 -2.95
CA GLN A 61 20.02 3.46 -4.14
C GLN A 61 20.69 2.16 -4.61
N ALA A 62 19.86 1.19 -5.03
CA ALA A 62 20.29 0.04 -5.81
C ALA A 62 20.23 0.34 -7.33
N PHE A 63 21.04 -0.36 -8.13
CA PHE A 63 21.00 -0.21 -9.60
C PHE A 63 19.61 -0.52 -10.18
N SER A 64 18.99 -1.61 -9.72
CA SER A 64 17.64 -2.02 -10.07
C SER A 64 17.08 -2.97 -9.02
N MET A 65 15.76 -3.11 -8.98
CA MET A 65 15.07 -4.16 -8.20
C MET A 65 14.49 -5.20 -9.17
N ILE A 66 14.78 -6.48 -8.92
CA ILE A 66 14.21 -7.59 -9.69
C ILE A 66 12.86 -7.95 -9.08
N SER A 67 11.80 -7.91 -9.88
CA SER A 67 10.46 -8.32 -9.46
C SER A 67 10.32 -9.83 -9.39
N SER A 68 9.40 -10.29 -8.55
CA SER A 68 8.88 -11.66 -8.64
C SER A 68 8.10 -11.84 -9.94
N PHE A 69 8.12 -13.07 -10.46
CA PHE A 69 7.26 -13.46 -11.58
C PHE A 69 5.86 -13.87 -11.09
N PRO A 70 4.78 -13.40 -11.72
CA PRO A 70 4.74 -12.45 -12.84
C PRO A 70 4.93 -11.00 -12.37
N ALA A 71 5.46 -10.15 -13.27
CA ALA A 71 5.67 -8.71 -13.02
C ALA A 71 4.34 -7.93 -13.04
N LYS A 72 3.47 -8.21 -12.06
CA LYS A 72 2.13 -7.65 -11.87
C LYS A 72 2.03 -6.94 -10.51
N THR A 73 1.17 -5.94 -10.44
CA THR A 73 0.97 -5.07 -9.27
C THR A 73 0.72 -5.88 -7.99
N PHE A 74 -0.38 -6.62 -7.89
CA PHE A 74 -0.76 -7.29 -6.64
C PHE A 74 0.25 -8.34 -6.18
N PRO A 75 0.71 -9.27 -7.04
CA PRO A 75 1.72 -10.24 -6.65
C PRO A 75 2.98 -9.59 -6.08
N ASN A 76 3.54 -8.56 -6.74
CA ASN A 76 4.79 -7.94 -6.29
C ASN A 76 4.64 -7.05 -5.06
N HIS A 77 3.52 -6.33 -4.93
CA HIS A 77 3.28 -5.55 -3.70
C HIS A 77 3.16 -6.46 -2.48
N TYR A 78 2.52 -7.62 -2.65
CA TYR A 78 2.39 -8.59 -1.57
C TYR A 78 3.71 -9.33 -1.29
N THR A 79 4.52 -9.61 -2.31
CA THR A 79 5.89 -10.09 -2.12
C THR A 79 6.70 -9.10 -1.25
N ILE A 80 6.65 -7.79 -1.53
CA ILE A 80 7.38 -6.79 -0.72
C ILE A 80 6.88 -6.77 0.72
N ALA A 81 5.56 -6.89 0.93
CA ALA A 81 4.96 -6.85 2.26
C ALA A 81 5.26 -8.11 3.10
N THR A 82 5.46 -9.26 2.46
CA THR A 82 5.55 -10.57 3.15
C THR A 82 6.93 -11.23 3.07
N GLY A 83 7.77 -10.86 2.11
CA GLY A 83 9.01 -11.55 1.80
C GLY A 83 8.82 -12.93 1.13
N LEU A 84 7.60 -13.27 0.71
CA LEU A 84 7.27 -14.56 0.10
C LEU A 84 7.16 -14.44 -1.43
N TYR A 85 7.42 -15.53 -2.15
CA TYR A 85 7.11 -15.61 -3.59
C TYR A 85 5.59 -15.74 -3.83
N PRO A 86 5.10 -15.37 -5.04
CA PRO A 86 3.69 -15.49 -5.39
C PRO A 86 3.06 -16.87 -5.17
N GLU A 87 3.82 -17.93 -5.41
CA GLU A 87 3.37 -19.30 -5.14
C GLU A 87 3.17 -19.60 -3.65
N ASN A 88 3.90 -18.93 -2.75
CA ASN A 88 3.81 -19.15 -1.31
C ASN A 88 2.74 -18.26 -0.66
N HIS A 89 2.55 -17.04 -1.16
CA HIS A 89 1.55 -16.12 -0.63
C HIS A 89 0.20 -16.17 -1.36
N GLY A 90 0.06 -16.99 -2.42
CA GLY A 90 -1.20 -17.30 -3.08
C GLY A 90 -1.73 -16.26 -4.07
N LEU A 91 -1.29 -14.99 -3.99
CA LEU A 91 -1.56 -13.96 -4.99
C LEU A 91 -0.66 -14.11 -6.22
N VAL A 92 -1.03 -15.02 -7.11
CA VAL A 92 -0.23 -15.41 -8.29
C VAL A 92 -0.41 -14.51 -9.52
N ASP A 93 -1.53 -13.80 -9.64
CA ASP A 93 -1.79 -12.78 -10.67
C ASP A 93 -2.80 -11.76 -10.14
N ASN A 94 -3.01 -10.65 -10.85
CA ASN A 94 -4.11 -9.72 -10.60
C ASN A 94 -5.48 -10.37 -10.91
N THR A 95 -5.50 -11.45 -11.70
CA THR A 95 -6.71 -12.24 -11.99
C THR A 95 -6.33 -13.69 -12.22
N PHE A 96 -6.91 -14.59 -11.42
CA PHE A 96 -6.68 -16.03 -11.55
C PHE A 96 -7.91 -16.81 -11.07
N TYR A 97 -8.06 -18.05 -11.54
CA TYR A 97 -9.09 -18.95 -11.02
C TYR A 97 -8.57 -19.64 -9.75
N ASP A 98 -9.37 -19.63 -8.69
CA ASP A 98 -9.12 -20.37 -7.46
C ASP A 98 -9.93 -21.67 -7.48
N PRO A 99 -9.28 -22.85 -7.64
CA PRO A 99 -9.98 -24.13 -7.68
C PRO A 99 -10.64 -24.52 -6.36
N GLN A 100 -10.13 -24.06 -5.22
CA GLN A 100 -10.69 -24.37 -3.90
C GLN A 100 -11.99 -23.59 -3.67
N ARG A 101 -12.01 -22.32 -4.09
CA ARG A 101 -13.19 -21.45 -4.00
C ARG A 101 -14.16 -21.63 -5.16
N LYS A 102 -13.72 -22.27 -6.25
CA LYS A 102 -14.45 -22.43 -7.51
C LYS A 102 -14.85 -21.08 -8.15
N GLU A 103 -14.04 -20.05 -7.95
CA GLU A 103 -14.33 -18.68 -8.35
C GLU A 103 -13.08 -18.01 -8.95
N PHE A 104 -13.29 -16.94 -9.71
CA PHE A 104 -12.19 -16.10 -10.19
C PHE A 104 -11.85 -15.02 -9.15
N TYR A 105 -10.60 -15.02 -8.70
CA TYR A 105 -10.01 -13.87 -8.05
C TYR A 105 -9.79 -12.75 -9.08
N ARG A 106 -10.14 -11.52 -8.71
CA ARG A 106 -9.85 -10.31 -9.48
C ARG A 106 -9.56 -9.19 -8.51
N THR A 107 -8.41 -8.53 -8.67
CA THR A 107 -8.04 -7.36 -7.88
C THR A 107 -9.12 -6.26 -7.84
N GLY A 108 -9.88 -6.09 -8.93
CA GLY A 108 -10.96 -5.11 -9.00
C GLY A 108 -12.24 -5.49 -8.25
N ASN A 109 -12.37 -6.74 -7.79
CA ASN A 109 -13.53 -7.22 -7.04
C ASN A 109 -13.28 -7.06 -5.53
N ARG A 110 -13.77 -5.97 -4.93
CA ARG A 110 -13.55 -5.68 -3.50
C ARG A 110 -13.95 -6.84 -2.58
N LYS A 111 -15.06 -7.52 -2.86
CA LYS A 111 -15.50 -8.68 -2.05
C LYS A 111 -14.52 -9.86 -2.05
N ALA A 112 -13.61 -9.91 -3.02
CA ALA A 112 -12.58 -10.94 -3.11
C ALA A 112 -11.25 -10.51 -2.49
N VAL A 113 -11.07 -9.22 -2.19
CA VAL A 113 -9.81 -8.61 -1.73
C VAL A 113 -9.87 -8.17 -0.26
N GLU A 114 -11.03 -7.63 0.16
CA GLU A 114 -11.36 -7.20 1.54
C GLU A 114 -12.06 -8.32 2.31
#